data_AF-A0A094ZYG9-F1
#
_entry.id   AF-A0A094ZYG9-F1
#
_cell.length_a   1.000
_cell.length_b   1.000
_cell.length_c   1.000
_cell.angle_alpha   90.00
_cell.angle_beta   90.00
_cell.angle_gamma   90.00
#
_symmetry.space_group_name_H-M   'P 1'
#
loop_
_entity.id
_entity.type
_entity.pdbx_description
1 polymer ?
#
loop_
_entity_poly.entity_id
_entity_poly.type
_entity_poly.pdbx_seq_one_letter_code
_entity_poly.pdbx_strand_id
1 'polypeptide(L)'
;MIIVTGFVQSGFGRYEELEEPFVDSDWSPGKIANALYSCLFAYGGWTNLNCMVGEMINPRKHLSIVIRLSCLLVTLVYTAANVAYVTVVPVAEILSTRAVALTFANRIYGMFWWIMPIFVACSTFGGANGTILTTSRIFVVASQLKQMPAFISYLHTDRLTPIPAVLFTCIISIIYLLAGDIFTLMNYMGFVQWLAIGLCVLIVVIFRFTRPNIQRPVK
;
A
#
# COMPACT_ATOMS: atom_id res chain seq x y z
N MET A 1 -12.55 -14.44 3.41
CA MET A 1 -12.30 -15.86 3.08
C MET A 1 -11.10 -16.40 3.85
N ILE A 2 -9.88 -15.91 3.55
CA ILE A 2 -8.62 -16.36 4.19
C ILE A 2 -8.67 -16.32 5.72
N ILE A 3 -9.10 -15.19 6.30
CA ILE A 3 -9.16 -14.99 7.75
C ILE A 3 -10.14 -15.96 8.42
N VAL A 4 -11.32 -16.17 7.82
CA VAL A 4 -12.34 -17.10 8.33
C VAL A 4 -11.81 -18.53 8.35
N THR A 5 -11.15 -18.95 7.27
CA THR A 5 -10.52 -20.28 7.21
C THR A 5 -9.33 -20.42 8.15
N GLY A 6 -8.54 -19.37 8.36
CA GLY A 6 -7.46 -19.37 9.34
C GLY A 6 -7.99 -19.54 10.77
N PHE A 7 -9.08 -18.85 11.14
CA PHE A 7 -9.69 -19.02 12.46
C PHE A 7 -10.27 -20.43 12.65
N VAL A 8 -10.93 -20.99 11.64
CA VAL A 8 -11.44 -22.37 11.68
C VAL A 8 -10.29 -23.36 11.84
N GLN A 9 -9.19 -23.17 11.12
CA GLN A 9 -8.03 -24.05 11.15
C GLN A 9 -7.20 -23.92 12.43
N SER A 10 -7.15 -22.73 13.02
CA SER A 10 -6.61 -22.49 14.36
C SER A 10 -7.44 -23.22 15.43
N GLY A 11 -8.77 -23.28 15.28
CA GLY A 11 -9.65 -24.08 16.13
C GLY A 11 -9.44 -25.60 16.02
N PHE A 12 -8.82 -26.08 14.93
CA PHE A 12 -8.46 -27.49 14.74
C PHE A 12 -7.07 -27.86 15.30
N GLY A 13 -6.41 -26.96 16.04
CA GLY A 13 -5.17 -27.26 16.77
C GLY A 13 -3.90 -27.27 15.91
N ARG A 14 -3.92 -26.69 14.70
CA ARG A 14 -2.72 -26.53 13.85
C ARG A 14 -1.96 -25.25 14.21
N TYR A 15 -1.24 -25.28 15.33
CA TYR A 15 -0.39 -24.17 15.81
C TYR A 15 1.11 -24.50 15.84
N GLU A 16 1.52 -25.64 15.27
CA GLU A 16 2.91 -26.13 15.32
C GLU A 16 3.93 -25.09 14.80
N GLU A 17 3.60 -24.36 13.73
CA GLU A 17 4.47 -23.31 13.16
C GLU A 17 4.46 -21.99 13.97
N LEU A 18 3.55 -21.84 14.94
CA LEU A 18 3.47 -20.68 15.83
C LEU A 18 4.24 -20.90 17.15
N GLU A 19 4.68 -22.12 17.45
CA GLU A 19 5.43 -22.42 18.66
C GLU A 19 6.88 -21.91 18.60
N GLU A 20 7.49 -21.87 17.40
CA GLU A 20 8.87 -21.41 17.19
C GLU A 20 9.00 -20.35 16.06
N PRO A 21 8.35 -19.18 16.17
CA PRO A 21 8.21 -18.23 15.06
C PRO A 21 9.50 -17.47 14.66
N PHE A 22 10.58 -17.58 15.46
CA PHE A 22 11.83 -16.84 15.26
C PHE A 22 13.04 -17.73 14.97
N VAL A 23 12.84 -19.05 14.79
CA VAL A 23 13.93 -19.96 14.43
C VAL A 23 14.48 -19.57 13.05
N ASP A 24 15.81 -19.55 12.91
CA ASP A 24 16.56 -19.08 11.74
C ASP A 24 16.34 -17.60 11.32
N SER A 25 15.80 -16.77 12.22
CA SER A 25 15.68 -15.32 11.95
C SER A 25 17.02 -14.61 12.02
N ASP A 26 17.37 -13.89 10.95
CA ASP A 26 18.56 -13.04 10.91
C ASP A 26 18.25 -11.65 11.49
N TRP A 27 18.85 -11.36 12.65
CA TRP A 27 18.65 -10.12 13.41
C TRP A 27 19.55 -8.96 12.95
N SER A 28 20.19 -9.06 11.79
CA SER A 28 21.00 -7.97 11.26
C SER A 28 20.14 -6.71 11.02
N PRO A 29 20.60 -5.52 11.45
CA PRO A 29 19.84 -4.28 11.31
C PRO A 29 19.39 -3.98 9.88
N GLY A 30 20.19 -4.36 8.88
CA GLY A 30 19.88 -4.17 7.46
C GLY A 30 18.72 -5.05 6.98
N LYS A 31 18.64 -6.32 7.43
CA LYS A 31 17.53 -7.20 7.06
C LYS A 31 16.23 -6.80 7.76
N ILE A 32 16.33 -6.36 9.02
CA ILE A 32 15.19 -5.78 9.74
C ILE A 32 14.67 -4.54 8.99
N ALA A 33 15.54 -3.66 8.52
CA ALA A 33 15.14 -2.49 7.73
C ALA A 33 14.45 -2.88 6.42
N ASN A 34 14.97 -3.86 5.67
CA ASN A 34 14.34 -4.34 4.43
C ASN A 34 12.98 -5.01 4.68
N ALA A 35 12.85 -5.77 5.76
CA ALA A 35 11.57 -6.35 6.17
C ALA A 35 10.55 -5.25 6.53
N LEU A 36 10.99 -4.20 7.23
CA LEU A 36 10.16 -3.02 7.50
C LEU A 36 9.74 -2.32 6.21
N TYR A 37 10.63 -2.11 5.23
CA TYR A 37 10.22 -1.51 3.95
C TYR A 37 9.13 -2.31 3.24
N SER A 38 9.25 -3.64 3.24
CA SER A 38 8.24 -4.53 2.65
C SER A 38 6.90 -4.45 3.40
N CYS A 39 6.94 -4.40 4.73
CA CYS A 39 5.75 -4.22 5.55
C CYS A 39 5.10 -2.85 5.31
N LEU A 40 5.89 -1.77 5.35
CA LEU A 40 5.43 -0.39 5.18
C LEU A 40 4.85 -0.15 3.79
N PHE A 41 5.35 -0.84 2.76
CA PHE A 41 4.76 -0.83 1.42
C PHE A 41 3.33 -1.37 1.42
N ALA A 42 3.05 -2.45 2.15
CA ALA A 42 1.71 -3.03 2.27
C ALA A 42 0.71 -2.10 2.98
N TYR A 43 1.20 -1.25 3.89
CA TYR A 43 0.41 -0.18 4.55
C TYR A 43 0.43 1.15 3.76
N GLY A 44 1.00 1.17 2.56
CA GLY A 44 1.07 2.34 1.70
C GLY A 44 -0.31 2.82 1.21
N GLY A 45 -0.36 4.04 0.67
CA GLY A 45 -1.56 4.61 0.04
C GLY A 45 -2.37 5.57 0.93
N TRP A 46 -2.05 5.69 2.22
CA TRP A 46 -2.68 6.67 3.11
C TRP A 46 -2.46 8.12 2.66
N THR A 47 -1.40 8.41 1.92
CA THR A 47 -1.13 9.75 1.37
C THR A 47 -2.15 10.17 0.31
N ASN A 48 -2.70 9.21 -0.44
CA ASN A 48 -3.71 9.45 -1.48
C ASN A 48 -5.05 9.91 -0.88
N LEU A 49 -5.33 9.57 0.39
CA LEU A 49 -6.52 10.03 1.10
C LEU A 49 -6.57 11.56 1.19
N ASN A 50 -5.42 12.23 1.23
CA ASN A 50 -5.36 13.69 1.28
C ASN A 50 -6.03 14.35 0.07
N CYS A 51 -5.99 13.72 -1.10
CA CYS A 51 -6.65 14.23 -2.30
C CYS A 51 -8.18 14.21 -2.20
N MET A 52 -8.74 13.33 -1.36
CA MET A 52 -10.18 13.19 -1.16
C MET A 52 -10.70 13.99 0.03
N VAL A 53 -9.81 14.63 0.81
CA VAL A 53 -10.21 15.48 1.95
C VAL A 53 -11.12 16.62 1.52
N GLY A 54 -10.93 17.16 0.30
CA GLY A 54 -11.79 18.20 -0.27
C GLY A 54 -13.22 17.76 -0.54
N GLU A 55 -13.47 16.45 -0.67
CA GLU A 55 -14.78 15.86 -0.92
C GLU A 55 -15.43 15.33 0.38
N MET A 56 -14.72 15.38 1.52
CA MET A 56 -15.24 14.90 2.80
C MET A 56 -16.24 15.87 3.43
N ILE A 57 -17.34 15.34 3.96
CA ILE A 57 -18.27 16.10 4.79
C ILE A 57 -17.59 16.37 6.15
N ASN A 58 -17.40 17.64 6.50
CA ASN A 58 -16.78 18.10 7.74
C ASN A 58 -15.39 17.44 8.03
N PRO A 59 -14.37 17.76 7.21
CA PRO A 59 -13.07 17.10 7.25
C PRO A 59 -12.35 17.27 8.59
N ARG A 60 -12.57 18.38 9.29
CA ARG A 60 -11.86 18.71 10.55
C ARG A 60 -12.06 17.66 11.65
N LYS A 61 -13.27 17.11 11.79
CA LYS A 61 -13.60 16.12 12.82
C LYS A 61 -13.49 14.69 12.31
N HIS A 62 -13.94 14.44 11.07
CA HIS A 62 -13.97 13.09 10.53
C HIS A 62 -12.60 12.57 10.12
N LEU A 63 -11.71 13.43 9.62
CA LEU A 63 -10.37 12.99 9.16
C LEU A 63 -9.56 12.29 10.26
N SER A 64 -9.52 12.86 11.47
CA SER A 64 -8.75 12.28 12.59
C SER A 64 -9.36 11.00 13.17
N ILE A 65 -10.67 10.83 13.06
CA ILE A 65 -11.37 9.62 13.48
C ILE A 65 -11.15 8.52 12.43
N VAL A 66 -11.33 8.86 11.15
CA VAL A 66 -11.16 7.94 10.03
C VAL A 66 -9.73 7.39 10.00
N ILE A 67 -8.70 8.23 10.13
CA ILE A 67 -7.29 7.78 10.14
C ILE A 67 -7.04 6.76 11.27
N ARG A 68 -7.49 7.06 12.50
CA ARG A 68 -7.28 6.14 13.64
C ARG A 68 -8.00 4.81 13.42
N LEU A 69 -9.26 4.85 12.99
CA LEU A 69 -10.05 3.65 12.76
C LEU A 69 -9.51 2.83 11.59
N SER A 70 -9.12 3.48 10.48
CA SER A 70 -8.57 2.81 9.31
C SER A 70 -7.25 2.13 9.63
N CYS A 71 -6.34 2.80 10.34
CA CYS A 71 -5.07 2.20 10.74
C CYS A 71 -5.29 0.98 11.65
N LEU A 72 -6.15 1.09 12.67
CA LEU A 72 -6.43 -0.03 13.57
C LEU A 72 -7.07 -1.22 12.84
N LEU A 73 -8.04 -0.96 11.96
CA LEU A 73 -8.71 -2.00 11.20
C LEU A 73 -7.76 -2.69 10.24
N VAL A 74 -6.95 -1.94 9.48
CA VAL A 74 -5.98 -2.52 8.54
C VAL A 74 -4.95 -3.37 9.28
N THR A 75 -4.42 -2.88 10.40
CA THR A 75 -3.48 -3.65 11.23
C THR A 75 -4.11 -4.96 11.70
N LEU A 76 -5.34 -4.93 12.22
CA LEU A 76 -6.03 -6.13 12.69
C LEU A 76 -6.23 -7.15 11.54
N VAL A 77 -6.69 -6.69 10.39
CA VAL A 77 -6.93 -7.54 9.21
C VAL A 77 -5.63 -8.15 8.70
N TYR A 78 -4.55 -7.37 8.62
CA TYR A 78 -3.26 -7.85 8.15
C TYR A 78 -2.62 -8.83 9.13
N THR A 79 -2.67 -8.56 10.44
CA THR A 79 -2.21 -9.51 11.46
C THR A 79 -3.02 -10.81 11.40
N ALA A 80 -4.34 -10.73 11.31
CA ALA A 80 -5.19 -11.91 11.21
C ALA A 80 -4.93 -12.73 9.93
N ALA A 81 -4.65 -12.06 8.81
CA ALA A 81 -4.30 -12.74 7.56
C ALA A 81 -2.93 -13.44 7.63
N ASN A 82 -1.93 -12.80 8.25
CA ASN A 82 -0.61 -13.43 8.44
C ASN A 82 -0.69 -14.66 9.37
N VAL A 83 -1.44 -14.57 10.47
CA VAL A 83 -1.71 -15.72 11.33
C VAL A 83 -2.37 -16.84 10.54
N ALA A 84 -3.38 -16.52 9.74
CA ALA A 84 -4.05 -17.49 8.88
C ALA A 84 -3.07 -18.18 7.91
N TYR A 85 -2.13 -17.46 7.29
CA TYR A 85 -1.15 -18.09 6.39
C TYR A 85 -0.23 -19.08 7.10
N VAL A 86 0.31 -18.69 8.26
CA VAL A 86 1.26 -19.54 9.02
C VAL A 86 0.59 -20.79 9.58
N THR A 87 -0.72 -20.77 9.91
CA THR A 87 -1.44 -21.98 10.36
C THR A 87 -1.64 -23.07 9.29
N VAL A 88 -1.36 -22.76 8.02
CA VAL A 88 -1.72 -23.63 6.88
C VAL A 88 -0.55 -23.94 5.97
N VAL A 89 0.37 -22.99 5.82
CA VAL A 89 1.53 -23.08 4.93
C VAL A 89 2.79 -23.03 5.79
N PRO A 90 3.67 -24.05 5.71
CA PRO A 90 4.95 -24.03 6.42
C PRO A 90 5.83 -22.85 6.00
N VAL A 91 6.62 -22.30 6.92
CA VAL A 91 7.42 -21.08 6.66
C VAL A 91 8.39 -21.26 5.48
N ALA A 92 9.00 -22.44 5.33
CA ALA A 92 9.89 -22.76 4.22
C ALA A 92 9.20 -22.64 2.83
N GLU A 93 7.91 -22.97 2.75
CA GLU A 93 7.14 -22.85 1.51
C GLU A 93 6.69 -21.41 1.26
N ILE A 94 6.41 -20.63 2.32
CA ILE A 94 6.11 -19.19 2.22
C ILE A 94 7.30 -18.44 1.61
N LEU A 95 8.53 -18.77 2.03
CA LEU A 95 9.75 -18.10 1.56
C LEU A 95 10.13 -18.43 0.11
N SER A 96 9.76 -19.62 -0.38
CA SER A 96 10.06 -20.07 -1.75
C SER A 96 8.98 -19.69 -2.76
N THR A 97 7.74 -19.48 -2.31
CA THR A 97 6.62 -19.21 -3.21
C THR A 97 6.45 -17.73 -3.51
N ARG A 98 6.38 -17.37 -4.80
CA ARG A 98 6.06 -16.00 -5.25
C ARG A 98 4.64 -15.54 -4.90
N ALA A 99 3.72 -16.46 -4.64
CA ALA A 99 2.30 -16.15 -4.46
C ALA A 99 1.66 -16.98 -3.33
N VAL A 100 1.89 -16.55 -2.09
CA VAL A 100 1.46 -17.24 -0.86
C VAL A 100 -0.04 -17.51 -0.83
N ALA A 101 -0.86 -16.58 -1.32
CA ALA A 101 -2.32 -16.72 -1.37
C ALA A 101 -2.79 -17.89 -2.26
N LEU A 102 -2.07 -18.19 -3.35
CA LEU A 102 -2.40 -19.32 -4.23
C LEU A 102 -2.02 -20.66 -3.59
N THR A 103 -0.86 -20.73 -2.95
CA THR A 103 -0.43 -21.94 -2.21
C THR A 103 -1.40 -22.27 -1.09
N PHE A 104 -1.83 -21.24 -0.34
CA PHE A 104 -2.88 -21.36 0.67
C PHE A 104 -4.19 -21.91 0.08
N ALA A 105 -4.63 -21.35 -1.06
CA ALA A 105 -5.87 -21.76 -1.69
C ALA A 105 -5.83 -23.19 -2.23
N ASN A 106 -4.70 -23.61 -2.80
CA ASN A 106 -4.51 -24.99 -3.28
C ASN A 106 -4.59 -26.00 -2.13
N ARG A 107 -4.00 -25.68 -0.97
CA ARG A 107 -4.01 -26.59 0.20
C ARG A 107 -5.38 -26.72 0.87
N ILE A 108 -6.18 -25.65 0.94
CA ILE A 108 -7.50 -25.69 1.60
C ILE A 108 -8.63 -26.03 0.64
N TYR A 109 -8.71 -25.30 -0.49
CA TYR A 109 -9.90 -25.31 -1.33
C TYR A 109 -9.83 -26.34 -2.45
N GLY A 110 -8.66 -26.98 -2.67
CA GLY A 110 -8.48 -28.13 -3.56
C GLY A 110 -9.06 -27.88 -4.97
N MET A 111 -10.31 -28.26 -5.19
CA MET A 111 -11.04 -28.09 -6.45
C MET A 111 -11.45 -26.63 -6.76
N PHE A 112 -11.62 -25.78 -5.75
CA PHE A 112 -12.04 -24.37 -5.90
C PHE A 112 -10.86 -23.37 -5.85
N TRP A 113 -9.63 -23.84 -6.05
CA TRP A 113 -8.42 -23.01 -5.96
C TRP A 113 -8.41 -21.81 -6.93
N TRP A 114 -9.02 -21.97 -8.11
CA TRP A 114 -9.05 -20.97 -9.20
C TRP A 114 -9.84 -19.69 -8.86
N ILE A 115 -10.71 -19.74 -7.86
CA ILE A 115 -11.49 -18.58 -7.41
C ILE A 115 -10.57 -17.54 -6.75
N MET A 116 -9.54 -17.99 -6.02
CA MET A 116 -8.64 -17.12 -5.27
C MET A 116 -7.82 -16.17 -6.17
N PRO A 117 -7.12 -16.63 -7.23
CA PRO A 117 -6.38 -15.72 -8.11
C PRO A 117 -7.28 -14.73 -8.84
N ILE A 118 -8.54 -15.07 -9.13
CA ILE A 118 -9.49 -14.13 -9.74
C ILE A 118 -9.76 -12.96 -8.80
N PHE A 119 -10.07 -13.23 -7.53
CA PHE A 119 -10.29 -12.17 -6.54
C PHE A 119 -9.03 -11.33 -6.31
N VAL A 120 -7.85 -11.96 -6.25
CA VAL A 120 -6.57 -11.25 -6.12
C VAL A 120 -6.32 -10.36 -7.35
N ALA A 121 -6.56 -10.86 -8.56
CA ALA A 121 -6.42 -10.09 -9.79
C ALA A 121 -7.39 -8.91 -9.87
N CYS A 122 -8.65 -9.10 -9.47
CA CYS A 122 -9.62 -8.00 -9.38
C CYS A 122 -9.16 -6.94 -8.37
N SER A 123 -8.58 -7.35 -7.23
CA SER A 123 -8.06 -6.43 -6.23
C SER A 123 -6.85 -5.63 -6.74
N THR A 124 -5.89 -6.29 -7.40
CA THR A 124 -4.71 -5.60 -7.96
C THR A 124 -5.09 -4.66 -9.09
N PHE A 125 -6.05 -5.05 -9.94
CA PHE A 125 -6.61 -4.18 -10.97
C PHE A 125 -7.29 -2.93 -10.38
N GLY A 126 -8.08 -3.11 -9.31
CA GLY A 126 -8.70 -2.00 -8.58
C GLY A 126 -7.67 -1.03 -7.99
N GLY A 127 -6.60 -1.57 -7.38
CA GLY A 127 -5.51 -0.76 -6.84
C GLY A 127 -4.73 0.03 -7.90
N ALA A 128 -4.45 -0.60 -9.04
CA ALA A 128 -3.80 0.07 -10.17
C ALA A 128 -4.67 1.22 -10.73
N ASN A 129 -5.96 0.95 -10.96
CA ASN A 129 -6.89 1.97 -11.45
C ASN A 129 -7.04 3.15 -10.46
N GLY A 130 -7.17 2.87 -9.17
CA GLY A 130 -7.24 3.92 -8.14
C GLY A 130 -5.98 4.80 -8.08
N THR A 131 -4.81 4.20 -8.29
CA THR A 131 -3.54 4.94 -8.33
C THR A 131 -3.45 5.84 -9.56
N ILE A 132 -3.87 5.35 -10.74
CA ILE A 132 -3.89 6.15 -11.98
C ILE A 132 -4.79 7.39 -11.82
N LEU A 133 -5.98 7.21 -11.23
CA LEU A 133 -6.93 8.31 -10.98
C LEU A 133 -6.35 9.38 -10.05
N THR A 134 -5.68 8.96 -8.97
CA THR A 134 -5.10 9.88 -7.99
C THR A 134 -3.90 10.63 -8.57
N THR A 135 -2.97 9.92 -9.22
CA THR A 135 -1.77 10.49 -9.81
C THR A 135 -2.11 11.52 -10.90
N SER A 136 -3.16 11.26 -11.69
CA SER A 136 -3.65 12.20 -12.71
C SER A 136 -4.07 13.55 -12.11
N ARG A 137 -4.75 13.55 -10.96
CA ARG A 137 -5.16 14.78 -10.26
C ARG A 137 -3.94 15.59 -9.77
N ILE A 138 -2.94 14.91 -9.23
CA ILE A 138 -1.71 15.54 -8.74
C ILE A 138 -0.97 16.24 -9.89
N PHE A 139 -0.87 15.59 -11.06
CA PHE A 139 -0.19 16.19 -12.21
C PHE A 139 -0.90 17.41 -12.80
N VAL A 140 -2.23 17.42 -12.81
CA VAL A 140 -2.99 18.60 -13.24
C VAL A 140 -2.70 19.80 -12.33
N VAL A 141 -2.74 19.61 -11.01
CA VAL A 141 -2.44 20.67 -10.04
C VAL A 141 -0.98 21.12 -10.12
N ALA A 142 -0.03 20.19 -10.26
CA ALA A 142 1.39 20.51 -10.41
C ALA A 142 1.67 21.35 -11.66
N SER A 143 0.98 21.06 -12.77
CA SER A 143 1.08 21.83 -14.00
C SER A 143 0.46 23.23 -13.88
N GLN A 144 -0.67 23.37 -13.17
CA GLN A 144 -1.27 24.68 -12.86
C GLN A 144 -0.34 25.57 -12.03
N LEU A 145 0.48 24.96 -11.15
CA LEU A 145 1.51 25.65 -10.38
C LEU A 145 2.80 25.92 -11.18
N LYS A 146 2.81 25.67 -12.50
CA LYS A 146 3.97 25.80 -13.40
C LYS A 146 5.18 24.95 -12.99
N GLN A 147 4.98 23.91 -12.18
CA GLN A 147 6.04 22.97 -11.78
C GLN A 147 6.26 21.86 -12.81
N MET A 148 5.32 21.68 -13.74
CA MET A 148 5.40 20.72 -14.84
C MET A 148 4.99 21.35 -16.17
N PRO A 149 5.43 20.81 -17.32
CA PRO A 149 5.04 21.30 -18.64
C PRO A 149 3.51 21.36 -18.81
N ALA A 150 3.01 22.43 -19.45
CA ALA A 150 1.58 22.68 -19.61
C ALA A 150 0.83 21.57 -20.37
N PHE A 151 1.53 20.83 -21.24
CA PHE A 151 0.96 19.73 -22.02
C PHE A 151 0.36 18.60 -21.15
N ILE A 152 0.89 18.39 -19.94
CA ILE A 152 0.43 17.34 -19.02
C ILE A 152 -0.97 17.67 -18.46
N SER A 153 -1.34 18.95 -18.40
CA SER A 153 -2.64 19.40 -17.90
C SER A 153 -3.73 19.45 -18.96
N TYR A 154 -3.47 19.08 -20.23
CA TYR A 154 -4.51 19.12 -21.25
C TYR A 154 -5.61 18.10 -20.93
N LEU A 155 -6.80 18.63 -20.67
CA LEU A 155 -8.01 17.84 -20.51
C LEU A 155 -8.67 17.65 -21.87
N HIS A 156 -9.16 16.45 -22.10
CA HIS A 156 -9.98 16.17 -23.28
C HIS A 156 -11.31 16.92 -23.18
N THR A 157 -11.72 17.59 -24.26
CA THR A 157 -12.87 18.51 -24.28
C THR A 157 -14.20 17.83 -23.94
N ASP A 158 -14.42 16.60 -24.42
CA ASP A 158 -15.72 15.91 -24.27
C ASP A 158 -15.79 15.03 -23.02
N ARG A 159 -14.66 14.46 -22.58
CA ARG A 159 -14.62 13.49 -21.47
C ARG A 159 -13.98 14.05 -20.20
N LEU A 160 -13.41 15.26 -20.25
CA LEU A 160 -12.71 15.91 -19.13
C LEU A 160 -11.64 15.00 -18.48
N THR A 161 -11.05 14.10 -19.27
CA THR A 161 -10.00 13.18 -18.82
C THR A 161 -8.62 13.71 -19.18
N PRO A 162 -7.64 13.72 -18.26
CA PRO A 162 -6.27 14.15 -18.55
C PRO A 162 -5.48 13.02 -19.27
N ILE A 163 -5.71 12.86 -20.58
CA ILE A 163 -5.11 11.80 -21.40
C ILE A 163 -3.57 11.84 -21.39
N PRO A 164 -2.90 13.01 -21.54
CA PRO A 164 -1.44 13.07 -21.56
C PRO A 164 -0.79 12.65 -20.24
N ALA A 165 -1.39 13.00 -19.11
CA ALA A 165 -0.90 12.60 -17.79
C ALA A 165 -0.96 11.07 -17.60
N VAL A 166 -2.06 10.46 -18.03
CA VAL A 166 -2.22 9.00 -17.97
C VAL A 166 -1.21 8.29 -18.88
N LEU A 167 -1.05 8.76 -20.12
CA LEU A 167 -0.05 8.20 -21.04
C LEU A 167 1.36 8.29 -20.47
N PHE A 168 1.72 9.43 -19.89
CA PHE A 168 3.03 9.61 -19.24
C PHE A 168 3.24 8.62 -18.08
N THR A 169 2.24 8.44 -17.21
CA THR A 169 2.33 7.42 -16.15
C THR A 169 2.47 6.01 -16.68
N CYS A 170 1.77 5.70 -17.79
CA CYS A 170 1.80 4.38 -18.41
C CYS A 170 3.18 4.07 -18.99
N ILE A 171 3.76 5.01 -19.75
CA ILE A 171 5.11 4.87 -20.32
C ILE A 171 6.15 4.64 -19.22
N ILE A 172 6.12 5.47 -18.16
CA ILE A 172 7.04 5.31 -17.03
C ILE A 172 6.83 3.95 -16.34
N SER A 173 5.59 3.52 -16.15
CA SER A 173 5.29 2.22 -15.54
C SER A 173 5.84 1.06 -16.38
N ILE A 174 5.74 1.14 -17.71
CA ILE A 174 6.33 0.14 -18.62
C ILE A 174 7.85 0.13 -18.51
N ILE A 175 8.50 1.30 -18.44
CA ILE A 175 9.96 1.39 -18.26
C ILE A 175 10.39 0.73 -16.94
N TYR A 176 9.69 1.00 -15.84
CA TYR A 176 10.00 0.37 -14.55
C TYR A 176 9.75 -1.14 -14.55
N LEU A 177 8.78 -1.63 -15.33
CA LEU A 177 8.53 -3.05 -15.48
C LEU A 177 9.72 -3.79 -16.14
N LEU A 178 10.50 -3.10 -16.99
CA LEU A 178 11.71 -3.65 -17.61
C LEU A 178 12.91 -3.75 -16.64
N ALA A 179 12.86 -3.12 -15.46
CA ALA A 179 13.98 -3.05 -14.51
C ALA A 179 14.19 -4.33 -13.66
N GLY A 180 13.34 -5.35 -13.81
CA GLY A 180 13.72 -6.75 -13.59
C GLY A 180 13.59 -7.37 -12.18
N ASP A 181 13.26 -6.62 -11.11
CA ASP A 181 12.95 -7.24 -9.81
C ASP A 181 12.02 -6.38 -8.93
N ILE A 182 10.97 -7.00 -8.41
CA ILE A 182 9.92 -6.36 -7.59
C ILE A 182 10.49 -5.93 -6.24
N PHE A 183 11.30 -6.78 -5.59
CA PHE A 183 11.81 -6.49 -4.24
C PHE A 183 12.80 -5.32 -4.26
N THR A 184 13.69 -5.28 -5.26
CA THR A 184 14.58 -4.15 -5.49
C THR A 184 13.81 -2.86 -5.77
N LEU A 185 12.74 -2.93 -6.58
CA LEU A 185 11.87 -1.79 -6.86
C LEU A 185 11.16 -1.28 -5.59
N MET A 186 10.65 -2.19 -4.77
CA MET A 186 10.00 -1.86 -3.50
C MET A 186 10.96 -1.16 -2.54
N ASN A 187 12.20 -1.63 -2.42
CA ASN A 187 13.20 -1.02 -1.55
C ASN A 187 13.58 0.39 -2.04
N TYR A 188 13.77 0.57 -3.36
CA TYR A 188 14.07 1.87 -3.94
C TYR A 188 12.93 2.87 -3.74
N MET A 189 11.70 2.46 -4.07
CA MET A 189 10.51 3.29 -3.89
C MET A 189 10.25 3.60 -2.42
N GLY A 190 10.41 2.60 -1.55
CA GLY A 190 10.29 2.76 -0.11
C GLY A 190 11.24 3.81 0.44
N PHE A 191 12.53 3.72 0.09
CA PHE A 191 13.52 4.69 0.52
C PHE A 191 13.15 6.13 0.11
N VAL A 192 12.83 6.35 -1.16
CA VAL A 192 12.47 7.68 -1.68
C VAL A 192 11.20 8.22 -1.01
N GLN A 193 10.18 7.37 -0.89
CA GLN A 193 8.90 7.73 -0.27
C GLN A 193 9.07 8.11 1.20
N TRP A 194 9.81 7.32 1.99
CA TRP A 194 10.03 7.59 3.40
C TRP A 194 10.92 8.80 3.64
N LEU A 195 11.91 9.04 2.78
CA LEU A 195 12.70 10.27 2.81
C LEU A 195 11.81 11.50 2.55
N ALA A 196 10.93 11.44 1.56
CA ALA A 196 10.00 12.53 1.26
C ALA A 196 9.03 12.80 2.43
N ILE A 197 8.46 11.74 3.03
CA ILE A 197 7.60 11.86 4.21
C ILE A 197 8.37 12.45 5.39
N GLY A 198 9.60 11.99 5.64
CA GLY A 198 10.47 12.51 6.69
C GLY A 198 10.75 14.00 6.53
N LEU A 199 11.05 14.45 5.30
CA LEU A 199 11.20 15.87 4.99
C LEU A 199 9.91 16.65 5.22
N CYS A 200 8.74 16.14 4.81
CA CYS A 200 7.46 16.80 5.08
C CYS A 200 7.18 16.96 6.57
N VAL A 201 7.42 15.92 7.38
CA VAL A 201 7.26 15.97 8.85
C VAL A 201 8.22 16.99 9.45
N LEU A 202 9.47 17.02 9.01
CA LEU A 202 10.47 17.98 9.45
C LEU A 202 10.04 19.41 9.10
N ILE A 203 9.51 19.65 7.90
CA ILE A 203 8.96 20.96 7.49
C ILE A 203 7.82 21.38 8.42
N VAL A 204 6.93 20.46 8.80
CA VAL A 204 5.85 20.76 9.75
C VAL A 204 6.42 21.20 11.09
N VAL A 205 7.46 20.53 11.60
CA VAL A 205 8.14 20.91 12.84
C VAL A 205 8.79 22.30 12.69
N ILE A 206 9.54 22.55 11.62
CA ILE A 206 10.13 23.88 11.34
C ILE A 206 9.03 24.95 11.28
N PHE A 207 7.93 24.70 10.58
CA PHE A 207 6.82 25.64 10.47
C PHE A 207 6.11 25.87 11.81
N ARG A 208 6.23 24.96 12.79
CA ARG A 208 5.79 25.24 14.16
C ARG A 208 6.61 26.38 14.79
N PHE A 209 7.90 26.47 14.51
CA PHE A 209 8.79 27.50 15.03
C PHE A 209 8.79 28.78 14.18
N THR A 210 8.84 28.66 12.85
CA THR A 210 8.95 29.83 11.94
C THR A 210 7.61 30.56 11.73
N ARG A 211 6.48 29.84 11.78
CA ARG A 211 5.13 30.41 11.51
C ARG A 211 4.12 30.02 12.62
N PRO A 212 4.30 30.53 13.85
CA PRO A 212 3.47 30.16 15.00
C PRO A 212 2.04 30.70 14.92
N ASN A 213 1.83 31.86 14.28
CA ASN A 213 0.55 32.60 14.32
C ASN A 213 -0.48 32.17 13.26
N ILE A 214 -0.20 31.15 12.44
CA ILE A 214 -1.14 30.69 11.42
C ILE A 214 -2.26 29.87 12.07
N GLN A 215 -3.52 30.16 11.72
CA GLN A 215 -4.68 29.42 12.20
C GLN A 215 -4.63 27.98 11.68
N ARG A 216 -4.48 27.01 12.59
CA ARG A 216 -4.41 25.57 12.28
C ARG A 216 -5.76 24.92 12.57
N PRO A 217 -6.51 24.47 11.54
CA PRO A 217 -7.78 23.80 11.76
C PRO A 217 -7.59 22.44 12.45
N VAL A 218 -6.46 21.74 12.23
CA VAL A 218 -6.11 20.47 12.87
C VAL A 218 -4.74 20.64 13.57
N LYS A 219 -4.61 20.11 14.79
CA LYS A 219 -3.38 20.18 15.60
C LYS A 219 -2.89 18.81 16.01
#